data_AF-A0A7C7MIN6-F1
#
_entry.id   AF-A0A7C7MIN6-F1
#
_cell.length_a   1.000
_cell.length_b   1.000
_cell.length_c   1.000
_cell.angle_alpha   90.00
_cell.angle_beta   90.00
_cell.angle_gamma   90.00
#
_symmetry.space_group_name_H-M   'P 1'
#
loop_
_entity.id
_entity.type
_entity.pdbx_description
1 polymer ?
#
loop_
_entity_poly.entity_id
_entity_poly.type
_entity_poly.pdbx_seq_one_letter_code
_entity_poly.pdbx_strand_id
1 'polypeptide(L)'
;MHKRVFTSVIAGAVPFIISAIFFSGGQSGAGMLCLLIGIAAAVIAPCSKRNRQRMTFAGATLAWMGLIFYLSSLTQPETPKIPLPGNWQSLVGHLALYGVCASLIEASIWAWVSEFRLRWALTAAATAAAYGVSDEYHQSFVAGRYGTVEDVLVNTVAAIAAAVVLWFFGRRWERRTKNTTIFQPGGSSLCPQTPPAEES
;
A
#
# COMPACT_ATOMS: atom_id res chain seq x y z
N MET A 1 -12.83 -19.18 17.78
CA MET A 1 -13.96 -18.21 17.83
C MET A 1 -13.78 -17.08 18.86
N HIS A 2 -12.91 -17.21 19.88
CA HIS A 2 -12.72 -16.20 20.93
C HIS A 2 -12.24 -14.80 20.49
N LYS A 3 -11.43 -14.68 19.42
CA LYS A 3 -10.85 -13.37 19.03
C LYS A 3 -11.87 -12.39 18.45
N ARG A 4 -12.96 -12.87 17.83
CA ARG A 4 -13.98 -12.01 17.20
C ARG A 4 -14.94 -11.39 18.21
N VAL A 5 -15.25 -12.11 19.29
CA VAL A 5 -16.13 -11.63 20.38
C VAL A 5 -15.47 -10.50 21.17
N PHE A 6 -14.15 -10.56 21.37
CA PHE A 6 -13.42 -9.53 22.10
C PHE A 6 -13.30 -8.21 21.31
N THR A 7 -13.25 -8.27 19.96
CA THR A 7 -13.16 -7.07 19.12
C THR A 7 -14.49 -6.32 19.03
N SER A 8 -15.63 -7.04 19.06
CA SER A 8 -16.96 -6.42 19.04
C SER A 8 -17.32 -5.72 20.35
N VAL A 9 -16.86 -6.24 21.50
CA VAL A 9 -17.11 -5.62 22.81
C VAL A 9 -16.38 -4.29 22.96
N ILE A 10 -15.15 -4.18 22.43
CA ILE A 10 -14.38 -2.93 22.48
C ILE A 10 -14.93 -1.89 21.48
N ALA A 11 -15.31 -2.31 20.27
CA ALA A 11 -15.87 -1.40 19.26
C ALA A 11 -17.23 -0.80 19.66
N GLY A 12 -18.03 -1.53 20.45
CA GLY A 12 -19.31 -1.03 20.97
C GLY A 12 -19.20 -0.02 22.11
N ALA A 13 -18.05 0.06 22.79
CA ALA A 13 -17.84 0.96 23.94
C ALA A 13 -17.31 2.35 23.54
N VAL A 14 -16.70 2.49 22.36
CA VAL A 14 -16.13 3.74 21.85
C VAL A 14 -17.15 4.89 21.72
N PRO A 15 -18.40 4.66 21.25
CA PRO A 15 -19.40 5.73 21.16
C PRO A 15 -19.82 6.27 22.54
N PHE A 16 -19.86 5.41 23.57
CA PHE A 16 -20.29 5.80 24.92
C PHE A 16 -19.25 6.65 25.66
N ILE A 17 -17.96 6.43 25.39
CA ILE A 17 -16.87 7.25 25.97
C ILE A 17 -16.84 8.65 25.35
N ILE A 18 -17.12 8.76 24.04
CA ILE A 18 -17.17 10.06 23.34
C ILE A 18 -18.36 10.91 23.83
N SER A 19 -19.51 10.29 24.09
CA SER A 19 -20.68 11.01 24.64
C SER A 19 -20.48 11.49 26.08
N ALA A 20 -19.68 10.80 26.90
CA ALA A 20 -19.38 11.22 28.27
C ALA A 20 -18.51 12.48 28.35
N ILE A 21 -17.70 12.76 27.31
CA ILE A 21 -16.78 13.91 27.25
C ILE A 21 -17.54 15.23 26.98
N PHE A 22 -18.67 15.18 26.26
CA PHE A 22 -19.45 16.38 25.95
C PHE A 22 -20.44 16.79 27.06
N PHE A 23 -20.78 15.89 27.99
CA PHE A 23 -21.75 16.18 29.06
C PHE A 23 -21.11 16.85 30.29
N SER A 24 -19.79 16.81 30.45
CA SER A 24 -19.07 17.50 31.53
C SER A 24 -18.35 18.73 30.98
N GLY A 25 -19.07 19.84 30.86
CA GLY A 25 -18.51 21.13 30.48
C GLY A 25 -17.42 21.56 31.47
N GLY A 26 -16.18 21.66 31.00
CA GLY A 26 -15.10 22.24 31.79
C GLY A 26 -13.80 22.34 31.01
N GLN A 27 -13.36 23.57 30.72
CA GLN A 27 -12.02 23.93 30.21
C GLN A 27 -10.92 23.58 31.23
N SER A 28 -10.76 22.30 31.52
CA SER A 28 -9.68 21.79 32.35
C SER A 28 -8.73 20.97 31.49
N GLY A 29 -7.42 21.03 31.77
CA GLY A 29 -6.38 20.31 31.02
C GLY A 29 -6.62 18.81 30.90
N ALA A 30 -7.49 18.23 31.74
CA ALA A 30 -7.96 16.86 31.67
C ALA A 30 -8.73 16.55 30.37
N GLY A 31 -9.52 17.48 29.85
CA GLY A 31 -10.24 17.30 28.57
C GLY A 31 -9.29 17.23 27.37
N MET A 32 -8.25 18.06 27.38
CA MET A 32 -7.21 18.05 26.35
C MET A 32 -6.34 16.80 26.44
N LEU A 33 -6.02 16.34 27.66
CA LEU A 33 -5.30 15.09 27.87
C LEU A 33 -6.11 13.87 27.39
N CYS A 34 -7.41 13.81 27.69
CA CYS A 34 -8.30 12.74 27.20
C CYS A 34 -8.48 12.79 25.68
N LEU A 35 -8.53 13.97 25.06
CA LEU A 35 -8.56 14.12 23.61
C LEU A 35 -7.25 13.61 22.98
N LEU A 36 -6.09 14.00 23.53
CA LEU A 36 -4.78 13.54 23.06
C LEU A 36 -4.58 12.04 23.26
N ILE A 37 -5.01 11.48 24.40
CA ILE A 37 -5.01 10.05 24.67
C ILE A 37 -5.99 9.32 23.74
N GLY A 38 -7.15 9.90 23.45
CA GLY A 38 -8.13 9.36 22.51
C GLY A 38 -7.63 9.34 21.06
N ILE A 39 -6.97 10.41 20.62
CA ILE A 39 -6.28 10.47 19.31
C ILE A 39 -5.14 9.46 19.27
N ALA A 40 -4.28 9.42 20.31
CA ALA A 40 -3.20 8.46 20.40
C ALA A 40 -3.71 7.01 20.41
N ALA A 41 -4.79 6.73 21.15
CA ALA A 41 -5.43 5.42 21.20
C ALA A 41 -6.13 5.05 19.89
N ALA A 42 -6.68 6.00 19.13
CA ALA A 42 -7.23 5.76 17.80
C ALA A 42 -6.12 5.48 16.75
N VAL A 43 -4.96 6.12 16.91
CA VAL A 43 -3.76 5.87 16.09
C VAL A 43 -3.10 4.53 16.46
N ILE A 44 -3.12 4.14 17.74
CA ILE A 44 -2.51 2.92 18.27
C ILE A 44 -3.48 1.73 18.25
N ALA A 45 -4.79 1.97 18.08
CA ALA A 45 -5.82 0.94 17.98
C ALA A 45 -5.31 -0.16 17.05
N PRO A 46 -5.32 -1.44 17.47
CA PRO A 46 -4.71 -2.53 16.73
C PRO A 46 -5.46 -2.72 15.43
N CYS A 47 -5.09 -1.91 14.43
CA CYS A 47 -5.48 -2.03 13.06
C CYS A 47 -5.13 -3.48 12.69
N SER A 48 -6.16 -4.23 12.27
CA SER A 48 -5.97 -5.60 11.81
C SER A 48 -4.74 -5.67 10.90
N LYS A 49 -3.97 -6.77 10.92
CA LYS A 49 -2.76 -6.91 10.07
C LYS A 49 -3.01 -6.45 8.62
N ARG A 50 -4.22 -6.71 8.11
CA ARG A 50 -4.72 -6.24 6.81
C ARG A 50 -4.90 -4.71 6.74
N ASN A 51 -5.49 -4.08 7.75
CA ASN A 51 -5.61 -2.61 7.80
C ASN A 51 -4.25 -1.91 7.91
N ARG A 52 -3.32 -2.47 8.68
CA ARG A 52 -1.93 -1.99 8.73
C ARG A 52 -1.29 -2.02 7.34
N GLN A 53 -1.38 -3.15 6.63
CA GLN A 53 -0.85 -3.27 5.27
C GLN A 53 -1.45 -2.24 4.30
N ARG A 54 -2.78 -2.03 4.35
CA ARG A 54 -3.46 -1.01 3.54
C ARG A 54 -2.91 0.39 3.80
N MET A 55 -2.78 0.78 5.06
CA MET A 55 -2.24 2.08 5.44
C MET A 55 -0.77 2.22 5.05
N THR A 56 0.04 1.17 5.20
CA THR A 56 1.45 1.18 4.81
C THR A 56 1.62 1.39 3.31
N PHE A 57 0.93 0.61 2.46
CA PHE A 57 1.08 0.76 1.02
C PHE A 57 0.46 2.05 0.49
N ALA A 58 -0.70 2.46 1.03
CA ALA A 58 -1.31 3.75 0.67
C ALA A 58 -0.40 4.92 1.08
N GLY A 59 0.12 4.90 2.31
CA GLY A 59 1.04 5.92 2.81
C GLY A 59 2.34 5.97 1.98
N ALA A 60 2.92 4.82 1.66
CA ALA A 60 4.11 4.74 0.80
C ALA A 60 3.83 5.28 -0.62
N THR A 61 2.66 4.96 -1.19
CA THR A 61 2.25 5.48 -2.51
C THR A 61 2.14 6.99 -2.48
N LEU A 62 1.44 7.56 -1.50
CA LEU A 62 1.27 9.00 -1.36
C LEU A 62 2.61 9.71 -1.11
N ALA A 63 3.47 9.13 -0.28
CA ALA A 63 4.82 9.65 -0.04
C ALA A 63 5.66 9.66 -1.32
N TRP A 64 5.58 8.60 -2.14
CA TRP A 64 6.30 8.52 -3.40
C TRP A 64 5.76 9.49 -4.45
N MET A 65 4.43 9.65 -4.55
CA MET A 65 3.81 10.68 -5.38
C MET A 65 4.24 12.09 -4.93
N GLY A 66 4.24 12.34 -3.61
CA GLY A 66 4.76 13.60 -3.05
C GLY A 66 6.23 13.85 -3.40
N LEU A 67 7.07 12.80 -3.38
CA LEU A 67 8.47 12.89 -3.81
C LEU A 67 8.58 13.24 -5.30
N ILE A 68 7.81 12.59 -6.18
CA ILE A 68 7.78 12.90 -7.61
C ILE A 68 7.41 14.38 -7.81
N PHE A 69 6.29 14.80 -7.21
CA PHE A 69 5.83 16.19 -7.32
C PHE A 69 6.88 17.20 -6.83
N TYR A 70 7.54 16.91 -5.70
CA TYR A 70 8.63 17.74 -5.20
C TYR A 70 9.78 17.85 -6.19
N LEU A 71 10.29 16.72 -6.71
CA LEU A 71 11.37 16.71 -7.70
C LEU A 71 10.97 17.43 -9.00
N SER A 72 9.71 17.32 -9.40
CA SER A 72 9.16 17.99 -10.57
C SER A 72 8.96 19.49 -10.36
N SER A 73 8.84 19.96 -9.12
CA SER A 73 8.79 21.39 -8.77
C SER A 73 10.16 22.09 -8.79
N LEU A 74 11.26 21.34 -8.77
CA LEU A 74 12.62 21.88 -8.83
C LEU A 74 12.93 22.40 -10.23
N THR A 75 13.59 23.56 -10.31
CA THR A 75 14.09 24.09 -11.58
C THR A 75 15.25 23.25 -12.11
N GLN A 76 15.53 23.26 -13.43
CA GLN A 76 16.62 22.45 -14.01
C GLN A 76 17.99 22.62 -13.31
N PRO A 77 18.43 23.83 -12.90
CA PRO A 77 19.68 23.99 -12.16
C PRO A 77 19.70 23.32 -10.79
N GLU A 78 18.55 23.20 -10.13
CA GLU A 78 18.38 22.63 -8.79
C GLU A 78 18.19 21.11 -8.83
N THR A 79 17.83 20.55 -9.99
CA THR A 79 17.70 19.09 -10.12
C THR A 79 19.05 18.39 -9.84
N PRO A 80 19.08 17.38 -8.96
CA PRO A 80 20.30 16.63 -8.71
C PRO A 80 20.85 16.02 -9.99
N LYS A 81 22.09 16.35 -10.34
CA LYS A 81 22.75 15.85 -11.55
C LYS A 81 23.52 14.58 -11.24
N ILE A 82 23.27 13.55 -12.02
CA ILE A 82 24.08 12.33 -12.04
C ILE A 82 24.92 12.35 -13.32
N PRO A 83 26.16 11.83 -13.32
CA PRO A 83 27.08 11.93 -14.46
C PRO A 83 26.69 10.95 -15.58
N LEU A 84 25.45 11.04 -16.07
CA LEU A 84 24.97 10.30 -17.23
C LEU A 84 25.02 11.21 -18.47
N PRO A 85 25.51 10.70 -19.61
CA PRO A 85 25.58 11.48 -20.83
C PRO A 85 24.19 11.76 -21.41
N GLY A 86 23.98 12.95 -21.97
CA GLY A 86 22.75 13.31 -22.71
C GLY A 86 21.46 13.11 -21.91
N ASN A 87 20.40 12.65 -22.59
CA ASN A 87 19.06 12.50 -22.02
C ASN A 87 18.90 11.22 -21.16
N TRP A 88 19.96 10.42 -20.96
CA TRP A 88 19.89 9.19 -20.18
C TRP A 88 19.49 9.42 -18.72
N GLN A 89 19.88 10.56 -18.13
CA GLN A 89 19.42 10.94 -16.80
C GLN A 89 17.90 11.10 -16.75
N SER A 90 17.30 11.81 -17.72
CA SER A 90 15.84 11.98 -17.78
C SER A 90 15.15 10.63 -17.95
N LEU A 91 15.61 9.83 -18.92
CA LEU A 91 15.03 8.52 -19.22
C LEU A 91 15.04 7.60 -18.00
N VAL A 92 16.20 7.43 -17.34
CA VAL A 92 16.31 6.55 -16.17
C VAL A 92 15.52 7.09 -14.99
N GLY A 93 15.52 8.41 -14.77
CA GLY A 93 14.72 9.06 -13.74
C GLY A 93 13.23 8.76 -13.89
N HIS A 94 12.68 9.03 -15.07
CA HIS A 94 11.28 8.78 -15.39
C HIS A 94 10.91 7.29 -15.29
N LEU A 95 11.75 6.39 -15.84
CA LEU A 95 11.55 4.95 -15.71
C LEU A 95 11.49 4.50 -14.24
N ALA A 96 12.40 4.98 -13.40
CA ALA A 96 12.44 4.61 -11.99
C ALA A 96 11.27 5.19 -11.21
N LEU A 97 11.01 6.49 -11.35
CA LEU A 97 9.97 7.20 -10.61
C LEU A 97 8.58 6.62 -10.89
N TYR A 98 8.23 6.45 -12.16
CA TYR A 98 6.89 5.99 -12.54
C TYR A 98 6.73 4.47 -12.48
N GLY A 99 7.81 3.70 -12.68
CA GLY A 99 7.80 2.25 -12.45
C GLY A 99 7.57 1.90 -10.97
N VAL A 100 8.26 2.59 -10.05
CA VAL A 100 8.04 2.44 -8.61
C VAL A 100 6.65 2.93 -8.21
N CYS A 101 6.19 4.07 -8.75
CA CYS A 101 4.85 4.59 -8.50
C CYS A 101 3.76 3.56 -8.87
N ALA A 102 3.80 3.01 -10.10
CA ALA A 102 2.86 1.99 -10.54
C ALA A 102 2.89 0.73 -9.66
N SER A 103 4.09 0.29 -9.26
CA SER A 103 4.27 -0.87 -8.37
C SER A 103 3.65 -0.65 -6.99
N LEU A 104 3.79 0.56 -6.42
CA LEU A 104 3.20 0.92 -5.13
C LEU A 104 1.68 1.06 -5.22
N ILE A 105 1.15 1.60 -6.31
CA ILE A 105 -0.29 1.65 -6.56
C ILE A 105 -0.84 0.22 -6.68
N GLU A 106 -0.19 -0.66 -7.43
CA GLU A 106 -0.62 -2.05 -7.57
C GLU A 106 -0.57 -2.81 -6.23
N ALA A 107 0.52 -2.65 -5.46
CA ALA A 107 0.64 -3.22 -4.11
C ALA A 107 -0.47 -2.69 -3.17
N SER A 108 -0.80 -1.40 -3.29
CA SER A 108 -1.92 -0.79 -2.55
C SER A 108 -3.25 -1.44 -2.93
N ILE A 109 -3.52 -1.65 -4.22
CA ILE A 109 -4.73 -2.34 -4.70
C ILE A 109 -4.79 -3.76 -4.13
N TRP A 110 -3.69 -4.53 -4.17
CA TRP A 110 -3.64 -5.90 -3.62
C TRP A 110 -3.86 -5.98 -2.10
N ALA A 111 -3.61 -4.89 -1.36
CA ALA A 111 -3.97 -4.82 0.06
C ALA A 111 -5.50 -4.76 0.29
N TRP A 112 -6.27 -4.39 -0.75
CA TRP A 112 -7.73 -4.38 -0.74
C TRP A 112 -8.33 -5.62 -1.39
N VAL A 113 -7.75 -6.11 -2.48
CA VAL A 113 -8.23 -7.27 -3.25
C VAL A 113 -7.19 -8.40 -3.24
N SER A 114 -7.60 -9.62 -2.92
CA SER A 114 -6.68 -10.77 -2.76
C SER A 114 -6.38 -11.53 -4.06
N GLU A 115 -6.59 -10.93 -5.22
CA GLU A 115 -6.53 -11.62 -6.51
C GLU A 115 -5.56 -10.94 -7.48
N PHE A 116 -4.63 -11.71 -8.05
CA PHE A 116 -3.64 -11.23 -9.01
C PHE A 116 -4.20 -11.20 -10.44
N ARG A 117 -5.21 -10.34 -10.68
CA ARG A 117 -5.84 -10.17 -12.01
C ARG A 117 -5.15 -9.07 -12.82
N LEU A 118 -5.00 -9.29 -14.13
CA LEU A 118 -4.38 -8.35 -15.06
C LEU A 118 -5.07 -6.97 -15.03
N ARG A 119 -6.40 -6.94 -14.85
CA ARG A 119 -7.15 -5.68 -14.77
C ARG A 119 -6.62 -4.74 -13.69
N TRP A 120 -6.13 -5.27 -12.55
CA TRP A 120 -5.63 -4.45 -11.45
C TRP A 120 -4.26 -3.86 -11.76
N ALA A 121 -3.41 -4.62 -12.46
CA ALA A 121 -2.16 -4.13 -13.01
C ALA A 121 -2.40 -2.99 -14.02
N LEU A 122 -3.37 -3.18 -14.92
CA LEU A 122 -3.73 -2.15 -15.90
C LEU A 122 -4.33 -0.91 -15.24
N THR A 123 -5.15 -1.06 -14.19
CA THR A 123 -5.63 0.08 -13.39
C THR A 123 -4.46 0.81 -12.73
N ALA A 124 -3.51 0.10 -12.13
CA ALA A 124 -2.34 0.73 -11.53
C ALA A 124 -1.48 1.49 -12.54
N ALA A 125 -1.23 0.87 -13.70
CA ALA A 125 -0.49 1.49 -14.80
C ALA A 125 -1.22 2.73 -15.34
N ALA A 126 -2.53 2.65 -15.57
CA ALA A 126 -3.34 3.78 -16.03
C ALA A 126 -3.33 4.95 -15.04
N THR A 127 -3.45 4.67 -13.74
CA THR A 127 -3.38 5.69 -12.69
C THR A 127 -2.00 6.36 -12.66
N ALA A 128 -0.91 5.57 -12.70
CA ALA A 128 0.44 6.12 -12.71
C ALA A 128 0.75 6.92 -13.98
N ALA A 129 0.28 6.45 -15.15
CA ALA A 129 0.42 7.18 -16.42
C ALA A 129 -0.37 8.49 -16.40
N ALA A 130 -1.62 8.49 -15.92
CA ALA A 130 -2.41 9.71 -15.76
C ALA A 130 -1.74 10.70 -14.80
N TYR A 131 -1.15 10.19 -13.71
CA TYR A 131 -0.36 11.01 -12.81
C TYR A 131 0.88 11.60 -13.51
N GLY A 132 1.59 10.82 -14.33
CA GLY A 132 2.72 11.31 -15.12
C GLY A 132 2.35 12.38 -16.15
N VAL A 133 1.20 12.26 -16.79
CA VAL A 133 0.66 13.33 -17.65
C VAL A 133 0.41 14.61 -16.83
N SER A 134 -0.19 14.47 -15.64
CA SER A 134 -0.44 15.63 -14.78
C SER A 134 0.85 16.29 -14.27
N ASP A 135 1.89 15.49 -14.05
CA ASP A 135 3.19 15.97 -13.60
C ASP A 135 3.93 16.72 -14.72
N GLU A 136 3.93 16.19 -15.95
CA GLU A 136 4.51 16.90 -17.12
C GLU A 136 3.77 18.21 -17.41
N TYR A 137 2.44 18.21 -17.25
CA TYR A 137 1.67 19.44 -17.30
C TYR A 137 2.05 20.41 -16.18
N HIS A 138 2.21 19.93 -14.95
CA HIS A 138 2.68 20.75 -13.82
C HIS A 138 4.07 21.35 -14.07
N GLN A 139 5.00 20.57 -14.62
CA GLN A 139 6.36 21.02 -14.96
C GLN A 139 6.36 22.18 -15.97
N SER A 140 5.33 22.30 -16.83
CA SER A 140 5.20 23.43 -17.76
C SER A 140 5.04 24.79 -17.07
N PHE A 141 4.68 24.80 -15.78
CA PHE A 141 4.60 26.01 -14.95
C PHE A 141 5.90 26.30 -14.18
N VAL A 142 6.90 25.41 -14.24
CA VAL A 142 8.17 25.57 -13.52
C VAL A 142 9.17 26.27 -14.42
N ALA A 143 9.72 27.39 -13.95
CA ALA A 143 10.66 28.20 -14.72
C ALA A 143 11.89 27.38 -15.15
N GLY A 144 12.18 27.40 -16.45
CA GLY A 144 13.32 26.66 -17.01
C GLY A 144 13.10 25.15 -17.13
N ARG A 145 11.89 24.62 -16.91
CA ARG A 145 11.50 23.27 -17.32
C ARG A 145 10.56 23.33 -18.53
N TYR A 146 10.55 22.23 -19.26
CA TYR A 146 9.64 22.02 -20.39
C TYR A 146 9.05 20.63 -20.22
N GLY A 147 7.72 20.55 -20.09
CA GLY A 147 7.04 19.27 -20.14
C GLY A 147 7.12 18.70 -21.55
N THR A 148 7.50 17.43 -21.70
CA THR A 148 7.69 16.83 -23.03
C THR A 148 6.80 15.62 -23.25
N VAL A 149 6.36 15.43 -24.50
CA VAL A 149 5.61 14.22 -24.90
C VAL A 149 6.49 12.98 -24.76
N GLU A 150 7.80 13.11 -24.93
CA GLU A 150 8.76 12.01 -24.74
C GLU A 150 8.73 11.52 -23.29
N ASP A 151 8.79 12.42 -22.31
CA ASP A 151 8.74 12.06 -20.90
C ASP A 151 7.37 11.44 -20.53
N VAL A 152 6.25 11.94 -21.08
CA VAL A 152 4.93 11.30 -20.93
C VAL A 152 4.93 9.85 -21.43
N LEU A 153 5.54 9.60 -22.59
CA LEU A 153 5.64 8.25 -23.15
C LEU A 153 6.51 7.35 -22.29
N VAL A 154 7.67 7.85 -21.82
CA VAL A 154 8.55 7.11 -20.92
C VAL A 154 7.84 6.76 -19.61
N ASN A 155 7.13 7.72 -19.00
CA ASN A 155 6.35 7.52 -17.78
C ASN A 155 5.30 6.43 -17.96
N THR A 156 4.60 6.46 -19.10
CA THR A 156 3.57 5.47 -19.46
C THR A 156 4.17 4.08 -19.66
N VAL A 157 5.27 3.96 -20.41
CA VAL A 157 5.96 2.69 -20.63
C VAL A 157 6.50 2.12 -19.33
N ALA A 158 7.08 2.95 -18.47
CA ALA A 158 7.56 2.56 -17.14
C ALA A 158 6.44 1.96 -16.28
N ALA A 159 5.30 2.66 -16.23
CA ALA A 159 4.14 2.24 -15.45
C ALA A 159 3.57 0.91 -15.94
N ILE A 160 3.39 0.76 -17.26
CA ILE A 160 2.89 -0.48 -17.86
C ILE A 160 3.86 -1.64 -17.61
N ALA A 161 5.15 -1.44 -17.89
CA ALA A 161 6.16 -2.48 -17.74
C ALA A 161 6.24 -2.97 -16.29
N ALA A 162 6.33 -2.04 -15.33
CA ALA A 162 6.41 -2.38 -13.92
C ALA A 162 5.17 -3.14 -13.42
N ALA A 163 3.97 -2.65 -13.76
CA ALA A 163 2.73 -3.29 -13.33
C ALA A 163 2.56 -4.70 -13.95
N VAL A 164 2.85 -4.86 -15.24
CA VAL A 164 2.76 -6.18 -15.91
C VAL A 164 3.76 -7.16 -15.33
N VAL A 165 5.00 -6.73 -15.07
CA VAL A 165 6.04 -7.56 -14.45
C VAL A 165 5.62 -7.99 -13.04
N LEU A 166 5.18 -7.04 -12.22
CA LEU A 166 4.75 -7.31 -10.84
C LEU A 166 3.55 -8.28 -10.82
N TRP A 167 2.55 -8.03 -11.66
CA TRP A 167 1.43 -8.94 -11.87
C TRP A 167 1.85 -10.35 -12.27
N PHE A 168 2.77 -10.48 -13.24
CA PHE A 168 3.23 -11.78 -13.71
C PHE A 168 3.83 -12.61 -12.57
N PHE A 169 4.69 -12.00 -11.75
CA PHE A 169 5.28 -12.66 -10.59
C PHE A 169 4.25 -12.96 -9.50
N GLY A 170 3.34 -12.03 -9.20
CA GLY A 170 2.26 -12.23 -8.23
C GLY A 170 1.34 -13.39 -8.61
N ARG A 171 0.95 -13.47 -9.88
CA ARG A 171 0.14 -14.57 -10.42
C ARG A 171 0.88 -15.91 -10.38
N ARG A 172 2.19 -15.91 -10.64
CA ARG A 172 3.02 -17.12 -10.59
C ARG A 172 3.17 -17.63 -9.15
N TRP A 173 3.30 -16.72 -8.19
CA TRP A 173 3.32 -17.02 -6.76
C TRP A 173 2.02 -17.66 -6.28
N GLU A 174 0.86 -17.07 -6.64
CA GLU A 174 -0.46 -17.57 -6.27
C GLU A 174 -0.72 -19.01 -6.79
N ARG A 175 -0.27 -19.31 -8.00
CA ARG A 175 -0.40 -20.66 -8.57
C ARG A 175 0.46 -21.69 -7.82
N ARG A 176 1.68 -21.31 -7.42
CA ARG A 176 2.57 -22.20 -6.65
C ARG A 176 1.96 -22.57 -5.31
N THR A 177 1.44 -21.59 -4.57
CA THR A 177 0.85 -21.84 -3.24
C THR A 177 -0.40 -22.72 -3.31
N LYS A 178 -1.27 -22.49 -4.31
CA LYS A 178 -2.46 -23.34 -4.54
C LYS A 178 -2.08 -24.78 -4.91
N ASN A 179 -1.05 -24.99 -5.72
CA ASN A 179 -0.59 -26.34 -6.08
C ASN A 179 0.01 -27.09 -4.89
N THR A 180 0.76 -26.43 -4.01
CA THR A 180 1.32 -27.05 -2.79
C THR A 180 0.22 -27.52 -1.84
N THR A 181 -0.88 -26.77 -1.71
CA THR A 181 -2.02 -27.19 -0.87
C THR A 181 -2.80 -28.37 -1.43
N ILE A 182 -2.75 -28.61 -2.75
CA ILE A 182 -3.40 -29.76 -3.39
C ILE A 182 -2.57 -31.04 -3.23
N PHE A 183 -1.24 -30.92 -3.08
CA PHE A 183 -0.33 -32.05 -2.87
C PHE A 183 -0.16 -32.45 -1.39
N GLN A 184 -1.19 -32.27 -0.56
CA GLN A 184 -1.30 -32.98 0.72
C GLN A 184 -2.16 -34.23 0.49
N PRO A 185 -1.60 -35.36 0.03
CA PRO A 185 -2.34 -36.62 0.07
C PRO A 185 -2.44 -37.06 1.54
N GLY A 186 -3.67 -37.25 2.00
CA GLY A 186 -4.07 -37.90 3.26
C GLY A 186 -3.00 -38.14 4.33
N GLY A 187 -2.91 -37.25 5.31
CA GLY A 187 -2.35 -37.55 6.62
C GLY A 187 -3.41 -38.24 7.49
N SER A 188 -3.44 -39.56 7.41
CA SER A 188 -4.24 -40.51 8.18
C SER A 188 -4.39 -40.19 9.67
N SER A 189 -5.62 -40.29 10.15
CA SER A 189 -5.96 -40.49 11.56
C SER A 189 -5.25 -41.74 12.11
N LEU A 190 -4.25 -41.55 12.95
CA LEU A 190 -3.72 -42.59 13.85
C LEU A 190 -4.16 -42.23 15.26
N CYS A 191 -5.38 -42.63 15.64
CA CYS A 191 -5.67 -42.85 17.05
C CYS A 191 -4.80 -44.03 17.52
N PRO A 192 -4.06 -43.92 18.63
CA PRO A 192 -3.47 -45.09 19.27
C PRO A 192 -4.62 -45.96 19.78
N GLN A 193 -4.80 -47.15 19.20
CA GLN A 193 -5.60 -48.19 19.84
C GLN A 193 -4.80 -48.66 21.05
N THR A 194 -5.26 -48.31 22.26
CA THR A 194 -4.78 -48.92 23.50
C THR A 194 -5.13 -50.41 23.48
N PRO A 195 -4.17 -51.32 23.73
CA PRO A 195 -4.49 -52.74 23.85
C PRO A 195 -5.33 -52.99 25.11
N PRO A 196 -6.22 -54.01 25.11
CA PRO A 196 -7.00 -54.35 26.29
C PRO A 196 -6.07 -54.82 27.41
N ALA A 197 -6.33 -54.32 28.62
CA ALA A 197 -5.66 -54.79 29.84
C ALA A 197 -6.02 -56.26 30.08
N GLU A 198 -5.00 -57.11 30.25
CA GLU A 198 -5.17 -58.44 30.83
C GLU A 198 -5.67 -58.29 32.27
N GLU A 199 -6.87 -58.81 32.52
CA GLU A 199 -7.42 -59.03 33.86
C GLU A 199 -6.75 -60.29 34.45
N SER A 200 -6.15 -60.14 35.64
CA SER A 200 -5.68 -61.24 36.50
C SER A 200 -6.63 -61.42 37.67
#